data_AF-W9RR04-F1
#
_entry.id   AF-W9RR04-F1
#
_cell.length_a   1.000
_cell.length_b   1.000
_cell.length_c   1.000
_cell.angle_alpha   90.00
_cell.angle_beta   90.00
_cell.angle_gamma   90.00
#
_symmetry.space_group_name_H-M   'P 1'
#
loop_
_entity.id
_entity.type
_entity.pdbx_description
1 polymer ?
#
loop_
_entity_poly.entity_id
_entity_poly.type
_entity_poly.pdbx_seq_one_letter_code
_entity_poly.pdbx_strand_id
1 'polypeptide(L)'
;MVKETAYYEILGVHVDASPAEGLLSQGSILHSFALRSLAIRSMYRAAARLVHPDKNPGDPKAAENFQALGEAYQVLSDPEKREAYDKHGKAGIPQDSMVDPSVVFGMLFGSELFEDYVGQLALASLASLASIETEEESYDPEVRQHRVQEKLKALQKAREEKLISILKDRLQPFVEGRVDEFVNGTKSEAQRLSIAGKIFIHML
;
A
#
# COMPACT_ATOMS: atom_id res chain seq x y z
N MET A 1 27.94 3.28 1.09
CA MET A 1 27.94 1.98 1.79
C MET A 1 26.91 2.08 2.89
N VAL A 2 25.96 1.14 2.95
CA VAL A 2 24.87 1.18 3.94
C VAL A 2 25.44 0.91 5.33
N LYS A 3 25.10 1.75 6.30
CA LYS A 3 25.63 1.68 7.66
C LYS A 3 24.99 0.56 8.49
N GLU A 4 23.74 0.23 8.24
CA GLU A 4 22.97 -0.78 8.99
C GLU A 4 22.00 -1.55 8.07
N THR A 5 21.98 -2.88 8.15
CA THR A 5 21.16 -3.74 7.27
C THR A 5 19.88 -4.28 7.92
N ALA A 6 19.63 -3.98 9.21
CA ALA A 6 18.54 -4.57 9.99
C ALA A 6 17.16 -4.44 9.33
N TYR A 7 16.78 -3.27 8.80
CA TYR A 7 15.49 -3.10 8.12
C TYR A 7 15.40 -3.86 6.79
N TYR A 8 16.52 -4.04 6.09
CA TYR A 8 16.57 -4.82 4.85
C TYR A 8 16.36 -6.31 5.17
N GLU A 9 17.00 -6.81 6.23
CA GLU A 9 16.85 -8.18 6.72
C GLU A 9 15.43 -8.47 7.20
N ILE A 10 14.82 -7.55 7.97
CA ILE A 10 13.44 -7.67 8.47
C ILE A 10 12.44 -7.80 7.32
N LEU A 11 12.61 -7.01 6.26
CA LEU A 11 11.74 -7.07 5.07
C LEU A 11 12.13 -8.20 4.10
N GLY A 12 13.31 -8.82 4.27
CA GLY A 12 13.86 -9.83 3.38
C GLY A 12 14.35 -9.28 2.03
N VAL A 13 14.60 -7.98 1.94
CA VAL A 13 15.07 -7.31 0.71
C VAL A 13 16.60 -7.21 0.71
N HIS A 14 17.24 -7.39 -0.44
CA HIS A 14 18.66 -7.13 -0.55
C HIS A 14 18.93 -5.61 -0.51
N VAL A 15 20.05 -5.20 0.09
CA VAL A 15 20.49 -3.79 0.13
C VAL A 15 20.64 -3.23 -1.29
N ASP A 16 21.15 -4.07 -2.18
CA ASP A 16 21.27 -3.80 -3.62
C ASP A 16 20.08 -4.34 -4.42
N ALA A 17 18.87 -4.48 -3.85
CA ALA A 17 17.69 -4.92 -4.60
C ALA A 17 17.29 -3.87 -5.65
N SER A 18 18.14 -3.71 -6.67
CA SER A 18 17.87 -3.11 -7.96
C SER A 18 16.72 -3.91 -8.59
N PRO A 19 15.71 -3.25 -9.16
CA PRO A 19 14.66 -3.95 -9.87
C PRO A 19 15.29 -4.74 -11.01
N ALA A 20 15.29 -6.07 -10.90
CA ALA A 20 15.64 -7.01 -11.95
C ALA A 20 16.75 -6.53 -12.90
N GLU A 21 18.01 -6.60 -12.48
CA GLU A 21 19.13 -6.62 -13.41
C GLU A 21 19.05 -7.90 -14.25
N GLY A 22 18.25 -7.83 -15.30
CA GLY A 22 17.99 -8.99 -16.14
C GLY A 22 16.93 -8.79 -17.20
N LEU A 23 16.49 -7.56 -17.50
CA LEU A 23 15.86 -7.15 -18.76
C LEU A 23 15.52 -5.66 -18.64
N LEU A 24 16.18 -4.83 -19.45
CA LEU A 24 15.76 -3.52 -20.00
C LEU A 24 16.96 -2.58 -20.09
N SER A 25 17.65 -2.72 -21.21
CA SER A 25 18.50 -1.67 -21.76
C SER A 25 17.61 -0.48 -22.13
N GLN A 26 17.94 0.69 -21.55
CA GLN A 26 17.47 2.05 -21.83
C GLN A 26 16.13 2.51 -21.20
N GLY A 27 16.24 3.52 -20.32
CA GLY A 27 15.24 4.57 -20.18
C GLY A 27 14.62 4.73 -18.78
N SER A 28 15.05 5.78 -18.07
CA SER A 28 14.41 6.39 -16.87
C SER A 28 14.72 5.78 -15.49
N ILE A 29 15.45 6.56 -14.69
CA ILE A 29 15.70 6.35 -13.25
C ILE A 29 14.37 6.22 -12.47
N LEU A 30 13.30 6.90 -12.89
CA LEU A 30 11.98 6.85 -12.25
C LEU A 30 11.34 5.45 -12.32
N HIS A 31 11.59 4.69 -13.39
CA HIS A 31 11.07 3.32 -13.52
C HIS A 31 11.69 2.38 -12.48
N SER A 32 12.97 2.58 -12.17
CA SER A 32 13.67 1.77 -11.19
C SER A 32 13.13 1.99 -9.76
N PHE A 33 12.90 3.25 -9.39
CA PHE A 33 12.34 3.59 -8.08
C PHE A 33 10.93 3.04 -7.88
N ALA A 34 10.06 3.16 -8.88
CA ALA A 34 8.69 2.68 -8.81
C ALA A 34 8.61 1.15 -8.69
N LEU A 35 9.45 0.40 -9.42
CA LEU A 35 9.49 -1.07 -9.29
C LEU A 35 9.98 -1.51 -7.91
N ARG A 36 10.96 -0.80 -7.35
CA ARG A 36 11.49 -1.11 -6.01
C ARG A 36 10.45 -0.85 -4.91
N SER A 37 9.72 0.26 -4.96
CA SER A 37 8.67 0.55 -3.97
C SER A 37 7.53 -0.47 -4.02
N LEU A 38 7.15 -0.92 -5.21
CA LEU A 38 6.19 -2.02 -5.40
C LEU A 38 6.69 -3.33 -4.78
N ALA A 39 7.97 -3.67 -4.97
CA ALA A 39 8.58 -4.86 -4.38
C ALA A 39 8.58 -4.79 -2.83
N ILE A 40 9.00 -3.67 -2.26
CA ILE A 40 9.00 -3.45 -0.80
C ILE A 40 7.58 -3.57 -0.23
N ARG A 41 6.59 -2.98 -0.90
CA ARG A 41 5.17 -3.08 -0.50
C ARG A 41 4.64 -4.50 -0.56
N SER A 42 5.00 -5.25 -1.60
CA SER A 42 4.63 -6.66 -1.74
C SER A 42 5.23 -7.53 -0.63
N MET A 43 6.52 -7.34 -0.34
CA MET A 43 7.25 -8.08 0.68
C MET A 43 6.76 -7.74 2.08
N TYR A 44 6.51 -6.46 2.37
CA TYR A 44 5.86 -6.02 3.61
C TYR A 44 4.52 -6.73 3.82
N ARG A 45 3.65 -6.77 2.79
CA ARG A 45 2.37 -7.46 2.90
C ARG A 45 2.53 -8.95 3.21
N ALA A 46 3.50 -9.60 2.57
CA ALA A 46 3.77 -11.02 2.80
C ALA A 46 4.24 -11.29 4.23
N ALA A 47 5.24 -10.52 4.70
CA ALA A 47 5.78 -10.63 6.04
C ALA A 47 4.75 -10.26 7.12
N ALA A 48 3.95 -9.22 6.91
CA ALA A 48 2.95 -8.74 7.87
C ALA A 48 1.91 -9.82 8.18
N ARG A 49 1.50 -10.61 7.17
CA ARG A 49 0.60 -11.75 7.37
C ARG A 49 1.22 -12.89 8.17
N LEU A 50 2.54 -13.00 8.22
CA LEU A 50 3.25 -14.06 8.94
C LEU A 50 3.47 -13.68 10.41
N VAL A 51 3.84 -12.43 10.68
CA VAL A 51 4.19 -11.97 12.04
C VAL A 51 3.03 -11.35 12.82
N HIS A 52 1.84 -11.22 12.23
CA HIS A 52 0.70 -10.57 12.89
C HIS A 52 0.33 -11.22 14.25
N PRO A 53 0.09 -10.43 15.32
CA PRO A 53 -0.28 -10.93 16.65
C PRO A 53 -1.46 -11.90 16.67
N ASP A 54 -2.58 -11.60 15.99
CA ASP A 54 -3.76 -12.48 15.96
C ASP A 54 -3.53 -13.84 15.33
N LYS A 55 -2.56 -13.95 14.42
CA LYS A 55 -2.19 -15.22 13.79
C LYS A 55 -1.18 -16.00 14.61
N ASN A 56 -0.54 -15.34 15.57
CA ASN A 56 0.43 -15.91 16.48
C ASN A 56 -0.02 -15.72 17.94
N PRO A 57 -1.24 -16.15 18.30
CA PRO A 57 -1.76 -15.96 19.65
C PRO A 57 -0.90 -16.72 20.64
N GLY A 58 -0.27 -16.00 21.57
CA GLY A 58 0.61 -16.57 22.60
C GLY A 58 2.11 -16.44 22.32
N ASP A 59 2.51 -15.93 21.16
CA ASP A 59 3.90 -15.48 20.96
C ASP A 59 4.08 -14.06 21.54
N PRO A 60 4.83 -13.88 22.64
CA PRO A 60 5.05 -12.56 23.22
C PRO A 60 5.83 -11.62 22.30
N LYS A 61 6.51 -12.15 21.28
CA LYS A 61 7.28 -11.36 20.31
C LYS A 61 6.50 -10.98 19.06
N ALA A 62 5.29 -11.49 18.85
CA ALA A 62 4.55 -11.20 17.62
C ALA A 62 4.28 -9.70 17.45
N ALA A 63 3.90 -9.01 18.53
CA ALA A 63 3.69 -7.56 18.52
C ALA A 63 4.99 -6.79 18.23
N GLU A 64 6.11 -7.18 18.87
CA GLU A 64 7.42 -6.57 18.63
C GLU A 64 7.91 -6.78 17.19
N ASN A 65 7.72 -7.98 16.65
CA ASN A 65 8.09 -8.32 15.27
C ASN A 65 7.25 -7.56 14.26
N PHE A 66 5.93 -7.43 14.50
CA PHE A 66 5.05 -6.64 13.65
C PHE A 66 5.40 -5.15 13.70
N GLN A 67 5.75 -4.65 14.90
CA GLN A 67 6.23 -3.28 15.09
C GLN A 67 7.50 -3.02 14.27
N ALA A 68 8.52 -3.87 14.44
CA ALA A 68 9.79 -3.76 13.73
C ALA A 68 9.62 -3.86 12.20
N LEU A 69 8.68 -4.70 11.74
CA LEU A 69 8.35 -4.83 10.34
C LEU A 69 7.69 -3.57 9.77
N GLY A 70 6.77 -2.95 10.51
CA GLY A 70 6.13 -1.70 10.12
C GLY A 70 7.11 -0.53 10.06
N GLU A 71 8.04 -0.44 11.01
CA GLU A 71 9.13 0.55 11.01
C GLU A 71 10.05 0.36 9.80
N ALA A 72 10.47 -0.89 9.54
CA ALA A 72 11.29 -1.22 8.38
C ALA A 72 10.60 -0.80 7.07
N TYR A 73 9.29 -1.04 6.94
CA TYR A 73 8.53 -0.61 5.78
C TYR A 73 8.48 0.91 5.64
N GLN A 74 8.09 1.63 6.70
CA GLN A 74 7.97 3.10 6.66
C GLN A 74 9.28 3.79 6.30
N VAL A 75 10.42 3.21 6.69
CA VAL A 75 11.75 3.73 6.34
C VAL A 75 12.16 3.34 4.93
N LEU A 76 12.05 2.07 4.54
CA LEU A 76 12.56 1.61 3.24
C LEU A 76 11.64 1.97 2.05
N SER A 77 10.34 2.19 2.30
CA SER A 77 9.39 2.61 1.26
C SER A 77 9.53 4.07 0.85
N ASP A 78 10.05 4.91 1.74
CA ASP A 78 10.26 6.34 1.53
C ASP A 78 11.71 6.59 1.08
N PRO A 79 11.96 7.16 -0.10
CA PRO A 79 13.31 7.36 -0.61
C PRO A 79 14.20 8.22 0.30
N GLU A 80 13.66 9.27 0.91
CA GLU A 80 14.41 10.20 1.76
C GLU A 80 14.76 9.56 3.10
N LYS A 81 13.79 8.90 3.73
CA LYS A 81 14.03 8.15 4.98
C LYS A 81 15.00 7.01 4.76
N ARG A 82 14.89 6.28 3.64
CA ARG A 82 15.84 5.22 3.30
C ARG A 82 17.24 5.77 3.11
N GLU A 83 17.40 6.89 2.41
CA GLU A 83 18.72 7.51 2.24
C GLU A 83 19.32 7.95 3.59
N ALA A 84 18.51 8.53 4.47
CA ALA A 84 18.92 8.89 5.82
C ALA A 84 19.35 7.66 6.63
N TYR A 85 18.58 6.57 6.55
CA TYR A 85 18.90 5.29 7.18
C TYR A 85 20.18 4.67 6.61
N ASP A 86 20.35 4.68 5.28
CA ASP A 86 21.53 4.13 4.62
C ASP A 86 22.80 4.86 5.06
N LYS A 87 22.73 6.19 5.23
CA LYS A 87 23.85 7.04 5.66
C LYS A 87 24.14 6.96 7.15
N HIS A 88 23.10 6.94 7.99
CA HIS A 88 23.25 7.18 9.43
C HIS A 88 22.79 6.01 10.32
N GLY A 89 22.18 4.97 9.76
CA GLY A 89 21.53 3.88 10.48
C GLY A 89 20.23 4.34 11.14
N LYS A 90 19.69 3.55 12.08
CA LYS A 90 18.48 3.93 12.83
C LYS A 90 18.59 5.30 13.53
N ALA A 91 19.79 5.72 13.92
CA ALA A 91 20.02 7.01 14.55
C ALA A 91 19.71 8.23 13.65
N GLY A 92 19.64 8.03 12.32
CA GLY A 92 19.25 9.07 11.37
C GLY A 92 17.74 9.21 11.17
N ILE A 93 16.93 8.34 11.78
CA ILE A 93 15.48 8.34 11.63
C ILE A 93 14.82 9.02 12.84
N PRO A 94 14.09 10.14 12.64
CA PRO A 94 13.32 10.76 13.70
C PRO A 94 12.21 9.81 14.18
N GLN A 95 12.20 9.49 15.47
CA GLN A 95 11.21 8.58 16.07
C GLN A 95 9.79 9.17 16.04
N ASP A 96 9.65 10.49 16.18
CA ASP A 96 8.36 11.19 16.12
C ASP A 96 7.68 11.14 14.73
N SER A 97 8.37 10.60 13.71
CA SER A 97 7.85 10.49 12.35
C SER A 97 7.30 9.10 11.99
N MET A 98 7.26 8.17 12.96
CA MET A 98 6.72 6.83 12.77
C MET A 98 5.24 6.78 13.13
N VAL A 99 4.43 6.28 12.20
CA VAL A 99 3.01 5.98 12.44
C VAL A 99 2.88 4.55 12.94
N ASP A 100 1.85 4.28 13.74
CA ASP A 100 1.53 2.92 14.19
C ASP A 100 1.43 1.94 12.99
N PRO A 101 2.12 0.78 13.02
CA PRO A 101 2.10 -0.20 11.94
C PRO A 101 0.74 -0.79 11.61
N SER A 102 -0.14 -1.01 12.60
CA SER A 102 -1.52 -1.49 12.34
C SER A 102 -2.31 -0.43 11.58
N VAL A 103 -2.15 0.84 11.95
CA VAL A 103 -2.75 1.97 11.23
C VAL A 103 -2.24 2.06 9.79
N VAL A 104 -0.91 1.99 9.57
CA VAL A 104 -0.31 2.00 8.22
C VAL A 104 -0.78 0.80 7.39
N PHE A 105 -0.82 -0.40 7.98
CA PHE A 105 -1.30 -1.61 7.32
C PHE A 105 -2.77 -1.47 6.90
N GLY A 106 -3.62 -0.94 7.79
CA GLY A 106 -5.03 -0.64 7.53
C GLY A 106 -5.22 0.31 6.36
N MET A 107 -4.44 1.40 6.30
CA MET A 107 -4.48 2.36 5.20
C MET A 107 -4.04 1.73 3.87
N LEU A 108 -2.96 0.95 3.88
CA LEU A 108 -2.33 0.42 2.67
C LEU A 108 -3.05 -0.77 2.05
N PHE A 109 -3.66 -1.62 2.89
CA PHE A 109 -4.19 -2.91 2.44
C PHE A 109 -5.63 -3.15 2.84
N GLY A 110 -6.18 -2.38 3.78
CA GLY A 110 -7.59 -2.45 4.14
C GLY A 110 -8.51 -1.99 3.02
N SER A 111 -8.09 -1.01 2.24
CA SER A 111 -8.85 -0.52 1.09
C SER A 111 -8.85 -1.48 -0.09
N GLU A 112 -7.79 -2.26 -0.31
CA GLU A 112 -7.67 -3.14 -1.48
C GLU A 112 -8.71 -4.26 -1.50
N LEU A 113 -9.04 -4.80 -0.33
CA LEU A 113 -10.06 -5.85 -0.22
C LEU A 113 -11.44 -5.38 -0.66
N PHE A 114 -11.71 -4.09 -0.46
CA PHE A 114 -12.99 -3.46 -0.78
C PHE A 114 -12.86 -2.53 -2.00
N GLU A 115 -11.74 -2.52 -2.72
CA GLU A 115 -11.51 -1.55 -3.80
C GLU A 115 -12.57 -1.67 -4.90
N ASP A 116 -13.00 -2.88 -5.21
CA ASP A 116 -14.04 -3.13 -6.21
C ASP A 116 -15.45 -2.69 -5.76
N TYR A 117 -15.60 -2.30 -4.49
CA TYR A 117 -16.87 -1.88 -3.88
C TYR A 117 -16.90 -0.40 -3.51
N VAL A 118 -15.85 0.05 -2.85
CA VAL A 118 -15.74 1.39 -2.28
C VAL A 118 -14.52 2.13 -2.82
N GLY A 119 -13.85 1.60 -3.85
CA GLY A 119 -12.66 2.21 -4.45
C GLY A 119 -11.50 2.38 -3.46
N GLN A 120 -10.47 3.09 -3.89
CA GLN A 120 -9.40 3.53 -2.99
C GLN A 120 -9.97 4.54 -1.98
N LEU A 121 -9.56 4.41 -0.71
CA LEU A 121 -10.02 5.29 0.36
C LEU A 121 -9.37 6.68 0.21
N ALA A 122 -10.12 7.72 0.59
CA ALA A 122 -9.70 9.12 0.46
C ALA A 122 -8.32 9.41 1.07
N LEU A 123 -7.98 8.75 2.20
CA LEU A 123 -6.69 8.93 2.85
C LEU A 123 -5.52 8.33 2.04
N ALA A 124 -5.74 7.21 1.36
CA ALA A 124 -4.76 6.64 0.43
C ALA A 124 -4.59 7.52 -0.80
N SER A 125 -5.67 8.14 -1.28
CA SER A 125 -5.62 9.12 -2.37
C SER A 125 -4.87 10.40 -1.97
N LEU A 126 -5.05 10.88 -0.73
CA LEU A 126 -4.32 12.03 -0.19
C LEU A 126 -2.82 11.75 -0.05
N ALA A 127 -2.44 10.57 0.46
CA ALA A 127 -1.03 10.16 0.54
C ALA A 127 -0.39 10.12 -0.86
N SER A 128 -1.09 9.55 -1.85
CA SER A 128 -0.63 9.52 -3.24
C SER A 128 -0.44 10.92 -3.83
N LEU A 129 -1.36 11.86 -3.54
CA LEU A 129 -1.22 13.25 -3.99
C LEU A 129 -0.06 13.98 -3.32
N ALA A 130 0.14 13.78 -2.01
CA ALA A 130 1.26 14.36 -1.28
C ALA A 130 2.61 13.89 -1.86
N SER A 131 2.71 12.63 -2.30
CA SER A 131 3.91 12.10 -2.99
C SER A 131 4.12 12.66 -4.40
N ILE A 132 3.07 13.13 -5.07
CA ILE A 132 3.18 13.75 -6.40
C ILE A 132 3.57 15.24 -6.28
N GLU A 133 3.28 15.86 -5.14
CA GLU A 133 3.57 17.28 -4.89
C GLU A 133 5.05 17.57 -4.60
N THR A 134 5.85 16.57 -4.25
CA THR A 134 7.30 16.73 -3.99
C THR A 134 8.14 16.98 -5.25
N GLU A 135 7.58 16.88 -6.46
CA GLU A 135 8.32 17.00 -7.73
C GLU A 135 8.17 18.34 -8.46
N GLU A 136 7.29 19.26 -8.03
CA GLU A 136 7.06 20.56 -8.71
C GLU A 136 7.22 21.75 -7.75
N GLU A 137 8.46 22.21 -7.58
CA GLU A 137 8.89 23.23 -6.60
C GLU A 137 8.55 24.69 -6.97
N SER A 138 7.47 24.95 -7.71
CA SER A 138 7.07 26.33 -8.01
C SER A 138 5.56 26.53 -8.15
N TYR A 139 5.16 27.76 -7.87
CA TYR A 139 3.86 28.43 -8.06
C TYR A 139 2.98 28.67 -6.82
N ASP A 140 2.39 29.86 -6.86
CA ASP A 140 1.39 30.51 -6.00
C ASP A 140 0.48 29.55 -5.21
N PRO A 141 0.31 29.77 -3.89
CA PRO A 141 -0.61 28.98 -3.05
C PRO A 141 -2.03 28.79 -3.59
N GLU A 142 -2.61 29.78 -4.25
CA GLU A 142 -3.99 29.67 -4.76
C GLU A 142 -4.08 28.73 -5.97
N VAL A 143 -3.12 28.84 -6.90
CA VAL A 143 -3.02 27.98 -8.08
C VAL A 143 -2.79 26.52 -7.66
N ARG A 144 -1.98 26.32 -6.61
CA ARG A 144 -1.73 24.99 -6.03
C ARG A 144 -3.01 24.38 -5.49
N GLN A 145 -3.74 25.11 -4.64
CA GLN A 145 -5.01 24.62 -4.09
C GLN A 145 -6.01 24.26 -5.19
N HIS A 146 -6.14 25.10 -6.22
CA HIS A 146 -7.03 24.82 -7.33
C HIS A 146 -6.62 23.55 -8.10
N ARG A 147 -5.33 23.37 -8.40
CA ARG A 147 -4.83 22.16 -9.08
C ARG A 147 -5.05 20.89 -8.25
N VAL A 148 -4.82 20.94 -6.94
CA VAL A 148 -5.05 19.82 -6.03
C VAL A 148 -6.53 19.44 -6.02
N GLN A 149 -7.42 20.44 -5.95
CA GLN A 149 -8.86 20.21 -6.03
C GLN A 149 -9.29 19.57 -7.35
N GLU A 150 -8.75 20.03 -8.48
CA GLU A 150 -9.03 19.45 -9.80
C GLU A 150 -8.52 18.00 -9.91
N LYS A 151 -7.30 17.71 -9.43
CA LYS A 151 -6.76 16.35 -9.37
C LYS A 151 -7.63 15.43 -8.49
N LEU A 152 -8.03 15.90 -7.31
CA LEU A 152 -8.92 15.15 -6.41
C LEU A 152 -10.26 14.82 -7.08
N LYS A 153 -10.90 15.79 -7.73
CA LYS A 153 -12.14 15.55 -8.49
C LYS A 153 -11.94 14.55 -9.62
N ALA A 154 -10.84 14.64 -10.36
CA ALA A 154 -10.53 13.71 -11.44
C ALA A 154 -10.32 12.28 -10.92
N LEU A 155 -9.57 12.11 -9.83
CA LEU A 155 -9.37 10.82 -9.17
C LEU A 155 -10.69 10.23 -8.67
N GLN A 156 -11.53 11.07 -8.04
CA GLN A 156 -12.85 10.65 -7.58
C GLN A 156 -13.74 10.19 -8.74
N LYS A 157 -13.77 10.94 -9.84
CA LYS A 157 -14.53 10.58 -11.04
C LYS A 157 -14.04 9.27 -11.65
N ALA A 158 -12.73 9.07 -11.79
CA ALA A 158 -12.16 7.83 -12.30
C ALA A 158 -12.50 6.63 -11.41
N ARG A 159 -12.48 6.82 -10.08
CA ARG A 159 -12.92 5.82 -9.11
C ARG A 159 -14.39 5.44 -9.33
N GLU A 160 -15.28 6.42 -9.48
CA GLU A 160 -16.70 6.19 -9.72
C GLU A 160 -16.96 5.44 -11.03
N GLU A 161 -16.29 5.84 -12.12
CA GLU A 161 -16.41 5.17 -13.42
C GLU A 161 -15.98 3.70 -13.35
N LYS A 162 -14.87 3.40 -12.67
CA LYS A 162 -14.41 2.03 -12.42
C LYS A 162 -15.46 1.23 -11.64
N LEU A 163 -15.96 1.78 -10.53
CA LEU A 163 -16.97 1.12 -9.69
C LEU A 163 -18.28 0.87 -10.43
N ILE A 164 -18.71 1.80 -11.28
CA ILE A 164 -19.90 1.63 -12.13
C ILE A 164 -19.70 0.46 -13.10
N SER A 165 -18.52 0.33 -13.73
CA SER A 165 -18.22 -0.80 -14.62
C SER A 165 -18.32 -2.13 -13.87
N ILE A 166 -17.64 -2.23 -12.72
CA ILE A 166 -17.65 -3.44 -11.89
C ILE A 166 -19.07 -3.80 -11.45
N LEU A 167 -19.86 -2.80 -11.02
CA LEU A 167 -21.23 -3.01 -10.60
C LEU A 167 -22.09 -3.54 -11.77
N LYS A 168 -21.94 -2.99 -12.97
CA LYS A 168 -22.64 -3.47 -14.16
C LYS A 168 -22.31 -4.93 -14.44
N ASP A 169 -21.02 -5.28 -14.46
CA ASP A 169 -20.57 -6.65 -14.73
C ASP A 169 -21.12 -7.64 -13.71
N ARG A 170 -21.15 -7.25 -12.42
CA ARG A 170 -21.72 -8.07 -11.34
C ARG A 170 -23.22 -8.25 -11.44
N LEU A 171 -23.96 -7.26 -11.95
CA LEU A 171 -25.40 -7.34 -12.14
C LEU A 171 -25.80 -8.01 -13.46
N GLN A 172 -24.87 -8.11 -14.42
CA GLN A 172 -25.13 -8.63 -15.76
C GLN A 172 -25.82 -10.01 -15.76
N PRO A 173 -25.37 -11.02 -14.98
CA PRO A 173 -26.04 -12.32 -14.97
C PRO A 173 -27.49 -12.25 -14.49
N PHE A 174 -27.80 -11.36 -13.54
CA PHE A 174 -29.16 -11.13 -13.07
C PHE A 174 -30.04 -10.50 -14.16
N VAL A 175 -29.52 -9.48 -14.85
CA VAL A 175 -30.21 -8.79 -15.95
C VAL A 175 -30.50 -9.75 -17.11
N GLU A 176 -29.58 -10.69 -17.39
CA GLU A 176 -29.72 -11.70 -18.44
C GLU A 176 -30.54 -12.92 -18.02
N GLY A 177 -31.16 -12.91 -16.83
CA GLY A 177 -31.99 -13.99 -16.30
C GLY A 177 -31.22 -15.20 -15.78
N ARG A 178 -29.88 -15.14 -15.72
CA ARG A 178 -29.01 -16.16 -15.12
C ARG A 178 -28.92 -15.98 -13.61
N VAL A 179 -30.07 -16.13 -12.94
CA VAL A 179 -30.23 -15.87 -11.50
C VAL A 179 -29.35 -16.79 -10.65
N ASP A 180 -29.23 -18.07 -11.00
CA ASP A 180 -28.40 -19.01 -10.24
C ASP A 180 -26.90 -18.63 -10.27
N GLU A 181 -26.41 -18.17 -11.42
CA GLU A 181 -25.04 -17.68 -11.57
C GLU A 181 -24.81 -16.43 -10.71
N PHE A 182 -25.75 -15.48 -10.74
CA PHE A 182 -25.71 -14.28 -9.90
C PHE A 182 -25.69 -14.63 -8.41
N VAL A 183 -26.59 -15.52 -7.96
CA VAL A 183 -26.70 -15.92 -6.54
C VAL A 183 -25.45 -16.67 -6.08
N ASN A 184 -24.92 -17.57 -6.90
CA ASN A 184 -23.70 -18.31 -6.56
C ASN A 184 -22.47 -17.39 -6.55
N GLY A 185 -22.35 -16.48 -7.51
CA GLY A 185 -21.29 -15.47 -7.54
C GLY A 185 -21.32 -14.55 -6.32
N THR A 186 -22.49 -14.01 -5.98
CA THR A 186 -22.66 -13.13 -4.81
C THR A 186 -22.39 -13.86 -3.49
N LYS A 187 -22.81 -15.13 -3.35
CA LYS A 187 -22.48 -15.94 -2.16
C LYS A 187 -20.98 -16.19 -2.03
N SER A 188 -20.32 -16.57 -3.12
CA SER A 188 -18.88 -16.85 -3.14
C SER A 188 -18.08 -15.60 -2.77
N GLU A 189 -18.51 -14.45 -3.28
CA GLU A 189 -17.86 -13.19 -3.00
C GLU A 189 -18.13 -12.68 -1.57
N ALA A 190 -19.34 -12.87 -1.06
CA ALA A 190 -19.65 -12.58 0.35
C ALA A 190 -18.81 -13.45 1.30
N GLN A 191 -18.58 -14.72 0.96
CA GLN A 191 -17.65 -15.58 1.70
C GLN A 191 -16.21 -15.08 1.61
N ARG A 192 -15.73 -14.71 0.41
CA ARG A 192 -14.40 -14.14 0.22
C ARG A 192 -14.20 -12.89 1.07
N LEU A 193 -15.13 -11.94 1.02
CA LEU A 193 -15.08 -10.71 1.80
C LEU A 193 -15.24 -10.95 3.30
N SER A 194 -16.04 -11.95 3.71
CA SER A 194 -16.14 -12.31 5.13
C SER A 194 -14.84 -12.89 5.66
N ILE A 195 -14.19 -13.78 4.89
CA ILE A 195 -12.88 -14.33 5.24
C ILE A 195 -11.83 -13.21 5.23
N ALA A 196 -11.80 -12.40 4.19
CA ALA A 196 -10.85 -11.30 4.06
C ALA A 196 -11.06 -10.22 5.12
N GLY A 197 -12.30 -9.88 5.44
CA GLY A 197 -12.69 -8.95 6.49
C GLY A 197 -12.38 -9.49 7.89
N LYS A 198 -12.59 -10.79 8.14
CA LYS A 198 -12.12 -11.45 9.37
C LYS A 198 -10.61 -11.42 9.46
N ILE A 199 -9.90 -11.77 8.38
CA ILE A 199 -8.44 -11.70 8.35
C ILE A 199 -7.99 -10.25 8.57
N PHE A 200 -8.68 -9.26 8.01
CA PHE A 200 -8.36 -7.85 8.18
C PHE A 200 -8.63 -7.34 9.60
N ILE A 201 -9.77 -7.68 10.20
CA ILE A 201 -10.07 -7.38 11.60
C ILE A 201 -9.08 -8.11 12.52
N HIS A 202 -8.68 -9.32 12.15
CA HIS A 202 -7.60 -10.06 12.80
C HIS A 202 -6.20 -9.64 12.32
N MET A 203 -6.07 -8.55 11.57
CA MET A 203 -4.79 -7.99 11.13
C MET A 203 -4.66 -6.50 11.49
N LEU A 204 -5.60 -5.97 12.28
CA LEU A 204 -5.64 -4.60 12.78
C LEU A 204 -5.55 -4.62 14.31
#